data_AF-A0A0L8I3R8-F1
#
_entry.id   AF-A0A0L8I3R8-F1
#
_cell.length_a   1.000
_cell.length_b   1.000
_cell.length_c   1.000
_cell.angle_alpha   90.00
_cell.angle_beta   90.00
_cell.angle_gamma   90.00
#
_symmetry.space_group_name_H-M   'P 1'
#
loop_
_entity.id
_entity.type
_entity.pdbx_description
1 polymer ?
#
loop_
_entity_poly.entity_id
_entity_poly.type
_entity_poly.pdbx_seq_one_letter_code
_entity_poly.pdbx_strand_id
1 'polypeptide(L)'
;MGSESNESGNIFDRHPLVAARCMFYLNGDQHFAGKSILYNRKRYPSWESVLVHLTDTLAPQFGKIQRVYTPNTGTRILTPSLLETNKCYVASNSKKFSKIK
;
A
#
# COMPACT_ATOMS: atom_id res chain seq x y z
N MET A 1 -40.52 10.55 12.44
CA MET A 1 -40.35 9.24 13.10
C MET A 1 -39.01 8.68 12.64
N GLY A 2 -38.00 8.67 13.54
CA GLY A 2 -36.69 7.98 13.40
C GLY A 2 -35.80 8.45 12.25
N SER A 3 -34.86 9.38 12.39
CA SER A 3 -33.57 9.30 13.12
C SER A 3 -32.55 8.36 12.47
N GLU A 4 -31.42 8.97 12.06
CA GLU A 4 -30.04 8.44 12.14
C GLU A 4 -29.66 7.24 11.24
N SER A 5 -28.43 7.02 10.79
CA SER A 5 -27.16 7.74 10.72
C SER A 5 -26.21 6.76 10.01
N ASN A 6 -25.31 7.26 9.18
CA ASN A 6 -23.98 6.70 8.92
C ASN A 6 -23.84 5.16 8.82
N GLU A 7 -23.75 4.65 7.59
CA GLU A 7 -22.90 3.49 7.32
C GLU A 7 -21.86 3.83 6.26
N SER A 8 -20.87 4.61 6.71
CA SER A 8 -19.50 4.52 6.21
C SER A 8 -19.00 3.09 6.47
N GLY A 9 -19.49 2.14 5.68
CA GLY A 9 -19.06 0.75 5.76
C GLY A 9 -17.61 0.68 5.33
N ASN A 10 -16.69 0.73 6.31
CA ASN A 10 -15.33 0.24 6.11
C ASN A 10 -15.43 -1.25 5.80
N ILE A 11 -15.59 -1.54 4.52
CA ILE A 11 -15.64 -2.83 3.83
C ILE A 11 -14.34 -3.66 3.96
N PHE A 12 -13.40 -3.24 4.82
CA PHE A 12 -12.08 -3.84 4.99
C PHE A 12 -12.05 -4.94 6.08
N ASP A 13 -13.10 -5.06 6.90
CA ASP A 13 -13.00 -5.69 8.23
C ASP A 13 -13.79 -7.00 8.42
N ARG A 14 -13.76 -8.00 7.52
CA ARG A 14 -14.34 -9.33 7.84
C ARG A 14 -13.66 -10.56 7.24
N HIS A 15 -12.32 -10.64 7.17
CA HIS A 15 -11.64 -11.95 7.00
C HIS A 15 -10.20 -11.94 7.54
N PRO A 16 -9.96 -12.38 8.79
CA PRO A 16 -8.66 -12.27 9.46
C PRO A 16 -7.56 -13.23 8.94
N LEU A 17 -7.83 -14.08 7.94
CA LEU A 17 -6.87 -15.10 7.47
C LEU A 17 -6.19 -14.78 6.12
N VAL A 18 -6.68 -13.79 5.37
CA VAL A 18 -6.20 -13.49 3.99
C VAL A 18 -5.85 -12.02 3.74
N ALA A 19 -6.11 -11.15 4.72
CA ALA A 19 -5.76 -9.76 4.67
C ALA A 19 -4.47 -9.50 5.46
N ALA A 20 -3.63 -8.63 4.95
CA ALA A 20 -2.39 -8.27 5.62
C ALA A 20 -2.17 -6.76 5.54
N ARG A 21 -1.72 -6.22 6.67
CA ARG A 21 -1.67 -4.79 6.94
C ARG A 21 -0.24 -4.34 6.81
N CYS A 22 0.05 -3.48 5.84
CA CYS A 22 1.38 -2.98 5.57
C CYS A 22 1.43 -1.46 5.61
N MET A 23 2.54 -0.90 6.07
CA MET A 23 2.78 0.54 6.03
C MET A 23 3.53 0.89 4.76
N PHE A 24 2.99 1.79 3.94
CA PHE A 24 3.65 2.23 2.70
C PHE A 24 4.14 3.66 2.83
N TYR A 25 5.37 3.89 2.37
CA TYR A 25 6.01 5.20 2.29
C TYR A 25 6.28 5.55 0.83
N LEU A 26 6.33 6.84 0.51
CA LEU A 26 6.59 7.31 -0.84
C LEU A 26 8.08 7.66 -1.00
N ASN A 27 8.72 7.08 -2.01
CA ASN A 27 10.15 7.30 -2.24
C ASN A 27 10.42 8.75 -2.68
N GLY A 28 11.25 9.46 -1.93
CA GLY A 28 11.56 10.88 -2.17
C GLY A 28 10.59 11.85 -1.51
N ASP A 29 9.61 11.36 -0.74
CA ASP A 29 8.66 12.20 -0.01
C ASP A 29 8.93 12.15 1.50
N GLN A 30 9.70 13.11 1.99
CA GLN A 30 10.03 13.24 3.41
C GLN A 30 8.86 13.76 4.26
N HIS A 31 7.85 14.39 3.64
CA HIS A 31 6.68 14.93 4.33
C HIS A 31 5.57 13.89 4.45
N PHE A 32 5.63 12.81 3.68
CA PHE A 32 4.69 11.71 3.76
C PHE A 32 5.03 10.78 4.93
N ALA A 33 4.24 10.86 6.01
CA ALA A 33 4.39 10.03 7.21
C ALA A 33 4.15 8.52 6.99
N GLY A 34 3.81 8.12 5.76
CA GLY A 34 3.42 6.76 5.41
C GLY A 34 1.93 6.51 5.65
N LYS A 35 1.35 5.55 4.94
CA LYS A 35 -0.06 5.15 5.09
C LYS A 35 -0.17 3.65 5.28
N SER A 36 -0.93 3.26 6.31
CA SER A 36 -1.28 1.86 6.55
C SER A 36 -2.34 1.43 5.55
N ILE A 37 -2.05 0.38 4.79
CA ILE A 37 -2.97 -0.18 3.78
C ILE A 37 -3.19 -1.65 4.10
N LEU A 38 -4.46 -2.04 4.12
CA LEU A 38 -4.86 -3.43 4.25
C LEU A 38 -4.98 -4.04 2.85
N TYR A 39 -4.11 -4.99 2.54
CA TYR A 39 -4.16 -5.72 1.28
C TYR A 39 -4.82 -7.07 1.49
N ASN A 40 -5.81 -7.40 0.65
CA ASN A 40 -6.43 -8.73 0.65
C ASN A 40 -5.95 -9.51 -0.57
N ARG A 41 -5.25 -10.63 -0.35
CA ARG A 41 -4.70 -11.46 -1.43
C ARG A 41 -5.77 -11.98 -2.39
N LYS A 42 -7.01 -12.18 -1.93
CA LYS A 42 -8.14 -12.59 -2.80
C LYS A 42 -8.64 -11.46 -3.70
N ARG A 43 -8.57 -10.20 -3.25
CA ARG A 43 -9.02 -9.03 -4.03
C ARG A 43 -7.98 -8.59 -5.04
N TYR A 44 -6.70 -8.75 -4.72
CA TYR A 44 -5.58 -8.35 -5.55
C TYR A 44 -4.68 -9.55 -5.87
N PRO A 45 -5.12 -10.43 -6.80
CA PRO A 45 -4.36 -11.63 -7.16
C PRO A 45 -3.08 -11.30 -7.92
N SER A 46 -3.06 -10.17 -8.63
CA SER A 46 -1.94 -9.70 -9.44
C SER A 46 -1.22 -8.53 -8.79
N TRP A 47 0.09 -8.46 -9.00
CA TRP A 47 0.92 -7.35 -8.51
C TRP A 47 0.49 -5.99 -9.07
N GLU A 48 0.09 -5.95 -10.34
CA GLU A 48 -0.39 -4.71 -10.98
C GLU A 48 -1.64 -4.14 -10.29
N SER A 49 -2.58 -4.99 -9.89
CA SER A 49 -3.78 -4.56 -9.16
C SER A 49 -3.41 -3.96 -7.80
N VAL A 50 -2.39 -4.51 -7.12
CA VAL A 50 -1.85 -3.92 -5.89
C VAL A 50 -1.26 -2.55 -6.17
N LEU A 51 -0.41 -2.41 -7.20
CA LEU A 51 0.21 -1.14 -7.55
C LEU A 51 -0.81 -0.04 -7.88
N VAL A 52 -1.87 -0.38 -8.61
CA VAL A 52 -2.98 0.54 -8.91
C VAL A 52 -3.69 0.95 -7.62
N HIS A 53 -4.03 -0.01 -6.76
CA HIS A 53 -4.68 0.28 -5.48
C HIS A 53 -3.80 1.15 -4.57
N LEU A 54 -2.49 0.88 -4.51
CA LEU A 54 -1.53 1.71 -3.80
C LEU A 54 -1.47 3.12 -4.37
N THR A 55 -1.50 3.26 -5.70
CA THR A 55 -1.47 4.58 -6.35
C THR A 55 -2.70 5.39 -5.99
N ASP A 56 -3.88 4.78 -6.06
CA ASP A 56 -5.15 5.40 -5.71
C ASP A 56 -5.20 5.79 -4.22
N THR A 57 -4.71 4.90 -3.35
CA THR A 57 -4.75 5.09 -1.90
C THR A 57 -3.70 6.09 -1.40
N LEU A 58 -2.49 6.07 -1.98
CA LEU A 58 -1.37 6.92 -1.56
C LEU A 58 -1.33 8.26 -2.29
N ALA A 59 -1.98 8.36 -3.45
CA ALA A 59 -2.03 9.55 -4.31
C ALA A 59 -0.67 10.28 -4.39
N PRO A 60 0.42 9.59 -4.75
CA PRO A 60 1.75 10.18 -4.78
C PRO A 60 1.84 11.37 -5.74
N GLN A 61 2.55 12.40 -5.30
CA GLN A 61 2.82 13.62 -6.08
C GLN A 61 3.59 13.32 -7.38
N PHE A 62 4.42 12.27 -7.36
CA PHE A 62 5.22 11.84 -8.50
C PHE A 62 4.44 10.96 -9.51
N GLY A 63 3.14 10.71 -9.30
CA GLY A 63 2.30 9.88 -10.17
C GLY A 63 2.37 8.37 -9.90
N LYS A 64 1.92 7.56 -10.86
CA LYS A 64 1.63 6.12 -10.66
C LYS A 64 2.78 5.33 -10.03
N ILE A 65 2.46 4.55 -8.99
CA ILE A 65 3.42 3.63 -8.37
C ILE A 65 3.66 2.45 -9.31
N GLN A 66 4.93 2.17 -9.60
CA GLN A 66 5.33 1.05 -10.46
C GLN A 66 6.16 0.00 -9.71
N ARG A 67 6.82 0.39 -8.62
CA ARG A 67 7.70 -0.47 -7.85
C ARG A 67 7.49 -0.27 -6.37
N VAL A 68 7.64 -1.35 -5.62
CA VAL A 68 7.64 -1.34 -4.16
C VAL A 68 8.91 -2.03 -3.69
N TYR A 69 9.52 -1.47 -2.66
CA TYR A 69 10.78 -1.94 -2.09
C TYR A 69 10.65 -2.15 -0.59
N THR A 70 11.47 -3.02 -0.02
CA THR A 70 11.66 -3.07 1.43
C THR A 70 12.54 -1.89 1.88
N PRO A 71 12.19 -1.18 2.97
CA PRO A 71 12.97 -0.05 3.47
C PRO A 71 14.34 -0.49 4.00
N ASN A 72 14.45 -1.70 4.59
CA ASN A 72 15.69 -2.18 5.19
C ASN A 72 16.70 -2.70 4.16
N THR A 73 16.26 -3.50 3.20
CA THR A 73 17.16 -4.18 2.25
C THR A 73 17.13 -3.59 0.84
N GLY A 74 16.17 -2.71 0.51
CA GLY A 74 15.98 -2.21 -0.85
C GLY A 74 15.55 -3.30 -1.84
N THR A 75 15.07 -4.44 -1.35
CA THR A 75 14.63 -5.57 -2.17
C THR A 75 13.32 -5.21 -2.83
N ARG A 76 13.25 -5.36 -4.16
CA ARG A 76 12.01 -5.12 -4.91
C ARG A 76 10.99 -6.22 -4.64
N ILE A 77 9.81 -5.81 -4.22
CA ILE A 77 8.64 -6.69 -4.14
C ILE A 77 8.03 -6.83 -5.53
N LEU A 78 7.83 -8.07 -5.94
CA LEU A 78 7.30 -8.45 -7.26
C LEU A 78 5.93 -9.09 -7.20
N THR A 79 5.55 -9.59 -6.03
CA THR A 79 4.32 -10.35 -5.85
C THR A 79 3.64 -9.94 -4.53
N PRO A 80 2.30 -9.99 -4.47
CA PRO A 80 1.56 -9.71 -3.24
C PRO A 80 1.91 -10.69 -2.11
N SER A 81 2.38 -11.89 -2.44
CA SER A 81 2.76 -12.92 -1.46
C SER A 81 3.99 -12.55 -0.62
N LEU A 82 4.84 -11.65 -1.13
CA LEU A 82 6.02 -11.14 -0.44
C LEU A 82 5.70 -9.96 0.50
N LEU A 83 4.47 -9.43 0.45
CA LEU A 83 4.02 -8.45 1.44
C LEU A 83 3.68 -9.18 2.74
N GLU A 84 4.15 -8.67 3.86
CA GLU A 84 3.95 -9.26 5.18
C GLU A 84 3.21 -8.27 6.07
N THR A 85 2.32 -8.78 6.92
CA THR A 85 1.61 -7.99 7.92
C THR A 85 2.60 -7.33 8.89
N ASN A 86 2.33 -6.10 9.29
CA ASN A 86 3.17 -5.28 10.18
C ASN A 86 4.57 -4.97 9.62
N LYS A 87 4.78 -5.08 8.29
CA LYS A 87 5.99 -4.59 7.63
C LYS A 87 5.75 -3.26 6.92
N CYS A 88 6.86 -2.54 6.76
CA CYS A 88 6.93 -1.28 6.04
C CYS A 88 7.50 -1.50 4.63
N TYR A 89 7.01 -0.72 3.67
CA TYR A 89 7.43 -0.79 2.27
C TYR A 89 7.53 0.62 1.67
N VAL A 90 8.38 0.77 0.68
CA VAL A 90 8.62 2.04 -0.01
C VAL A 90 8.12 1.92 -1.45
N ALA A 91 7.11 2.69 -1.79
CA ALA A 91 6.54 2.79 -3.12
C ALA A 91 7.28 3.87 -3.95
N SER A 92 7.54 3.56 -5.22
CA SER A 92 8.22 4.46 -6.16
C SER A 92 7.65 4.31 -7.57
N ASN A 93 7.62 5.41 -8.32
CA ASN A 93 7.34 5.42 -9.76
C ASN A 93 8.61 5.14 -10.59
N SER A 94 9.79 5.51 -10.09
CA SER A 94 11.02 5.46 -10.89
C SER A 94 11.61 4.05 -11.00
N LYS A 95 12.24 3.75 -12.14
CA LYS A 95 13.16 2.60 -12.30
C LYS A 95 14.38 2.71 -11.39
N LYS A 96 14.72 3.92 -10.91
CA LYS A 96 15.82 4.19 -9.98
C LYS A 96 15.28 4.45 -8.58
N PHE A 97 15.77 3.68 -7.61
CA PHE A 97 15.59 3.96 -6.18
C PHE A 97 16.38 5.23 -5.83
N SER A 98 15.70 6.33 -5.56
CA SER A 98 16.35 7.55 -5.06
C SER A 98 16.39 7.45 -3.55
N LYS A 99 17.56 7.08 -3.00
CA LYS A 99 17.81 7.13 -1.56
C LYS A 99 17.71 8.60 -1.14
N ILE A 100 16.73 8.92 -0.30
CA ILE A 100 16.59 10.26 0.28
C ILE A 100 17.79 10.44 1.24
N LYS A 101 18.54 11.53 1.07
CA LYS A 101 19.78 11.83 1.80
C LYS A 101 19.49 12.73 3.00
#